data_AF-A0A527VNX0-F1
#
_entry.id   AF-A0A527VNX0-F1
#
_cell.length_a   1.000
_cell.length_b   1.000
_cell.length_c   1.000
_cell.angle_alpha   90.00
_cell.angle_beta   90.00
_cell.angle_gamma   90.00
#
_symmetry.space_group_name_H-M   'P 1'
#
loop_
_entity.id
_entity.type
_entity.pdbx_description
1 polymer ?
#
loop_
_entity_poly.entity_id
_entity_poly.type
_entity_poly.pdbx_seq_one_letter_code
_entity_poly.pdbx_strand_id
1 'polypeptide(L)'
;EFMTFNFAMQAIDQIINSAAKTLYMSGGQMGAPIVFRGPNGAAARVAAQHSQCYAAWYSHIPGLKVVMPYTAADAKGLLKAAIRDPNPVIFLENE
;
A
#
# COMPACT_ATOMS: atom_id res chain seq x y z
N GLU A 1 -4.95 1.52 -8.27
CA GLU A 1 -3.50 1.52 -8.55
C GLU A 1 -3.04 2.97 -8.70
N PHE A 2 -1.86 3.29 -8.19
CA PHE A 2 -1.26 4.61 -8.27
C PHE A 2 -0.16 4.63 -9.31
N MET A 3 0.03 5.79 -9.96
CA MET A 3 1.15 6.01 -10.88
C MET A 3 2.51 5.87 -10.18
N THR A 4 2.60 6.37 -8.95
CA THR A 4 3.73 6.20 -8.01
C THR A 4 3.21 6.51 -6.61
N PHE A 5 3.78 5.90 -5.58
CA PHE A 5 3.38 6.17 -4.20
C PHE A 5 3.72 7.59 -3.74
N ASN A 6 4.62 8.28 -4.44
CA ASN A 6 4.89 9.70 -4.21
C ASN A 6 3.62 10.56 -4.36
N PHE A 7 2.69 10.15 -5.25
CA PHE A 7 1.43 10.84 -5.47
C PHE A 7 0.25 10.22 -4.69
N ALA A 8 0.41 9.02 -4.14
CA ALA A 8 -0.59 8.39 -3.27
C ALA A 8 -0.90 9.25 -2.03
N MET A 9 0.00 10.18 -1.69
CA MET A 9 -0.19 11.23 -0.70
C MET A 9 -1.47 12.03 -0.88
N GLN A 10 -1.95 12.22 -2.11
CA GLN A 10 -3.23 12.91 -2.37
C GLN A 10 -4.44 12.13 -1.82
N ALA A 11 -4.30 10.81 -1.64
CA ALA A 11 -5.32 9.92 -1.11
C ALA A 11 -5.02 9.46 0.34
N ILE A 12 -4.04 10.07 1.01
CA ILE A 12 -3.52 9.56 2.30
C ILE A 12 -4.59 9.46 3.39
N ASP A 13 -5.50 10.43 3.47
CA ASP A 13 -6.60 10.41 4.44
C ASP A 13 -7.50 9.18 4.24
N GLN A 14 -7.74 8.80 2.99
CA GLN A 14 -8.61 7.66 2.67
C GLN A 14 -7.92 6.32 2.89
N ILE A 15 -6.60 6.31 2.78
CA ILE A 15 -5.79 5.15 3.13
C ILE A 15 -5.73 4.98 4.66
N ILE A 16 -5.39 6.06 5.39
CA ILE A 16 -5.05 6.01 6.82
C ILE A 16 -6.28 6.14 7.71
N ASN A 17 -7.11 7.16 7.54
CA ASN A 17 -8.21 7.44 8.45
C ASN A 17 -9.49 6.70 8.07
N SER A 18 -9.66 6.36 6.79
CA SER A 18 -10.80 5.58 6.31
C SER A 18 -10.49 4.08 6.26
N ALA A 19 -9.72 3.62 5.27
CA ALA A 19 -9.54 2.19 5.00
C ALA A 19 -8.91 1.42 6.17
N ALA A 20 -7.79 1.93 6.72
CA ALA A 20 -7.10 1.25 7.83
C ALA A 20 -7.95 1.14 9.11
N LYS A 21 -8.96 2.01 9.29
CA LYS A 21 -9.76 2.08 10.52
C LYS A 21 -11.11 1.41 10.38
N THR A 22 -11.58 1.17 9.16
CA THR A 22 -12.96 0.71 8.88
C THR A 22 -13.36 -0.53 9.68
N LEU A 23 -12.50 -1.55 9.72
CA LEU A 23 -12.80 -2.79 10.44
C LEU A 23 -12.97 -2.55 11.95
N TYR A 24 -12.07 -1.76 12.54
CA TYR A 24 -12.12 -1.44 13.96
C TYR A 24 -13.32 -0.56 14.30
N MET A 25 -13.54 0.52 13.53
CA MET A 25 -14.58 1.50 13.78
C MET A 25 -15.99 0.95 13.55
N SER A 26 -16.14 -0.05 12.69
CA SER A 26 -17.40 -0.76 12.49
C SER A 26 -17.65 -1.89 13.49
N GLY A 27 -16.77 -2.10 14.48
CA GLY A 27 -16.87 -3.24 15.39
C GLY A 27 -16.80 -4.59 14.68
N GLY A 28 -16.09 -4.66 13.56
CA GLY A 28 -15.96 -5.87 12.73
C GLY A 28 -17.09 -6.08 11.71
N GLN A 29 -18.08 -5.19 11.63
CA GLN A 29 -19.23 -5.35 10.73
C GLN A 29 -18.91 -5.03 9.26
N MET A 30 -17.89 -4.21 9.00
CA MET A 30 -17.48 -3.80 7.66
C MET A 30 -15.97 -3.92 7.49
N GLY A 31 -15.53 -4.70 6.50
CA GLY A 31 -14.13 -4.77 6.08
C GLY A 31 -13.76 -3.68 5.07
N ALA A 32 -12.47 -3.61 4.74
CA ALA A 32 -11.97 -2.75 3.67
C ALA A 32 -11.02 -3.56 2.75
N PRO A 33 -11.54 -4.53 1.96
CA PRO A 33 -10.75 -5.41 1.10
C PRO A 33 -10.25 -4.64 -0.14
N ILE A 34 -9.18 -3.88 0.02
CA ILE A 34 -8.62 -3.01 -1.02
C ILE A 34 -7.11 -3.20 -1.06
N VAL A 35 -6.56 -3.37 -2.28
CA VAL A 35 -5.10 -3.35 -2.51
C VAL A 35 -4.72 -2.01 -3.12
N PHE A 36 -3.99 -1.20 -2.34
CA PHE A 36 -3.33 0.00 -2.81
C PHE A 36 -1.96 -0.41 -3.33
N ARG A 37 -1.79 -0.38 -4.66
CA ARG A 37 -0.54 -0.77 -5.32
C ARG A 37 -0.02 0.31 -6.24
N GLY A 38 1.29 0.28 -6.46
CA GLY A 38 2.00 1.15 -7.38
C GLY A 38 3.50 1.18 -7.07
N PRO A 39 4.29 1.86 -7.92
CA PRO A 39 5.73 1.98 -7.76
C PRO A 39 6.14 2.79 -6.52
N ASN A 40 7.25 2.42 -5.88
CA ASN A 40 7.80 2.96 -4.63
C ASN A 40 9.32 2.75 -4.57
N GLY A 41 10.04 3.71 -3.99
CA GLY A 41 11.49 3.70 -3.95
C GLY A 41 12.10 4.48 -5.12
N ALA A 42 13.40 4.34 -5.33
CA ALA A 42 14.15 5.15 -6.29
C ALA A 42 14.19 4.50 -7.69
N ALA A 43 13.78 5.27 -8.71
CA ALA A 43 14.08 4.95 -10.11
C ALA A 43 15.24 5.78 -10.67
N ALA A 44 15.76 5.32 -11.80
CA ALA A 44 16.75 6.07 -12.56
C ALA A 44 16.13 7.34 -13.17
N ARG A 45 16.77 8.50 -12.90
CA ARG A 45 16.55 9.79 -13.59
C ARG A 45 15.19 10.46 -13.36
N VAL A 46 14.51 10.17 -12.25
CA VAL A 46 13.17 10.72 -11.94
C VAL A 46 13.13 11.74 -10.78
N ALA A 47 14.29 11.97 -10.14
CA ALA A 47 14.53 13.00 -9.12
C ALA A 47 13.62 12.91 -7.87
N ALA A 48 13.56 13.99 -7.09
CA ALA A 48 13.07 13.99 -5.71
C ALA A 48 11.58 13.61 -5.52
N GLN A 49 10.73 13.85 -6.52
CA GLN A 49 9.28 13.61 -6.45
C GLN A 49 8.87 12.19 -6.88
N HIS A 50 9.84 11.33 -7.24
CA HIS A 50 9.63 9.95 -7.69
C HIS A 50 10.64 8.99 -7.05
N SER A 51 11.10 9.28 -5.83
CA SER A 51 12.18 8.51 -5.18
C SER A 51 11.94 8.18 -3.71
N GLN A 52 10.78 8.54 -3.16
CA GLN A 52 10.49 8.27 -1.75
C GLN A 52 10.17 6.79 -1.54
N CYS A 53 10.69 6.24 -0.44
CA CYS A 53 10.30 4.91 0.04
C CYS A 53 9.37 5.06 1.24
N TYR A 54 8.11 4.68 1.07
CA TYR A 54 7.08 4.84 2.09
C TYR A 54 6.84 3.60 2.95
N ALA A 55 7.69 2.57 2.80
CA ALA A 55 7.55 1.33 3.56
C ALA A 55 7.49 1.59 5.07
N ALA A 56 8.43 2.39 5.61
CA ALA A 56 8.46 2.72 7.03
C ALA A 56 7.20 3.49 7.48
N TRP A 57 6.75 4.47 6.67
CA TRP A 57 5.64 5.33 7.08
C TRP A 57 4.32 4.57 7.15
N TYR A 58 3.97 3.82 6.11
CA TYR A 58 2.74 3.01 6.11
C TYR A 58 2.81 1.87 7.12
N SER A 59 3.99 1.33 7.42
CA SER A 59 4.17 0.26 8.43
C SER A 59 3.87 0.74 9.85
N HIS A 60 3.96 2.05 10.10
CA HIS A 60 3.60 2.66 11.39
C HIS A 60 2.10 2.93 11.54
N ILE A 61 1.26 2.56 10.59
CA ILE A 61 -0.19 2.79 10.64
C ILE A 61 -0.93 1.48 10.99
N PRO A 62 -1.51 1.37 12.20
CA PRO A 62 -2.30 0.20 12.57
C PRO A 62 -3.52 0.02 11.66
N GLY A 63 -3.77 -1.23 11.27
CA GLY A 63 -4.87 -1.62 10.38
C GLY A 63 -4.46 -1.80 8.91
N LEU A 64 -3.26 -1.36 8.53
CA LEU A 64 -2.67 -1.66 7.22
C LEU A 64 -1.78 -2.91 7.28
N LYS A 65 -1.78 -3.68 6.19
CA LYS A 65 -0.70 -4.64 5.89
C LYS A 65 0.19 -4.03 4.82
N VAL A 66 1.51 -4.02 5.03
CA VAL A 66 2.46 -3.44 4.08
C VAL A 66 3.37 -4.53 3.55
N VAL A 67 3.46 -4.67 2.23
CA VAL A 67 4.29 -5.66 1.56
C VAL A 67 5.08 -5.02 0.41
N MET A 68 6.31 -5.48 0.23
CA MET A 68 7.22 -5.05 -0.83
C MET A 68 7.89 -6.30 -1.42
N PRO A 69 7.49 -6.76 -2.63
CA PRO A 69 8.10 -7.92 -3.26
C PRO A 69 9.53 -7.63 -3.71
N TYR A 70 10.39 -8.66 -3.72
CA TYR A 70 11.77 -8.58 -4.21
C TYR A 70 11.91 -9.21 -5.61
N THR A 71 11.36 -10.41 -5.81
CA THR A 71 11.40 -11.11 -7.10
C THR A 71 10.07 -11.07 -7.84
N ALA A 72 10.07 -11.40 -9.13
CA ALA A 72 8.84 -11.58 -9.91
C ALA A 72 7.94 -12.71 -9.35
N ALA A 73 8.55 -13.75 -8.77
CA ALA A 73 7.81 -14.83 -8.12
C ALA A 73 7.10 -14.32 -6.85
N ASP A 74 7.80 -13.51 -6.03
CA ASP A 74 7.23 -12.86 -4.86
C ASP A 74 6.10 -11.92 -5.26
N ALA A 75 6.32 -11.09 -6.29
CA ALA A 75 5.31 -10.14 -6.77
C ALA A 75 4.02 -10.86 -7.16
N LYS A 76 4.11 -11.94 -7.95
CA LYS A 76 2.95 -12.76 -8.32
C LYS A 76 2.28 -13.42 -7.11
N GLY A 77 3.06 -14.02 -6.21
CA GLY A 77 2.53 -14.74 -5.05
C GLY A 77 1.85 -13.81 -4.05
N LEU A 78 2.57 -12.77 -3.64
CA LEU A 78 2.12 -11.78 -2.68
C LEU A 78 0.96 -10.96 -3.21
N LEU A 79 0.94 -10.57 -4.50
CA LEU A 79 -0.19 -9.81 -5.05
C LEU A 79 -1.47 -10.65 -5.04
N LYS A 80 -1.38 -11.94 -5.39
CA LYS A 80 -2.54 -12.86 -5.28
C LYS A 80 -3.01 -13.05 -3.85
N ALA A 81 -2.09 -13.07 -2.88
CA ALA A 81 -2.43 -13.13 -1.47
C ALA A 81 -3.11 -11.84 -1.01
N ALA A 82 -2.56 -10.67 -1.37
CA ALA A 82 -3.09 -9.35 -1.04
C ALA A 82 -4.51 -9.14 -1.58
N ILE A 83 -4.77 -9.53 -2.84
CA ILE A 83 -6.11 -9.42 -3.46
C ILE A 83 -7.17 -10.25 -2.71
N ARG A 84 -6.77 -11.34 -2.06
CA ARG A 84 -7.68 -12.23 -1.32
C ARG A 84 -7.79 -11.86 0.16
N ASP A 85 -6.99 -10.92 0.63
CA ASP A 85 -7.00 -10.49 2.01
C ASP A 85 -8.23 -9.62 2.28
N PRO A 86 -8.99 -9.85 3.36
CA PRO A 86 -10.14 -9.01 3.69
C PRO A 86 -9.76 -7.63 4.26
N ASN A 87 -8.48 -7.36 4.47
CA ASN A 87 -7.95 -6.12 5.04
C ASN A 87 -7.30 -5.23 3.97
N PRO A 88 -7.14 -3.92 4.22
CA PRO A 88 -6.43 -3.04 3.30
C PRO A 88 -4.93 -3.39 3.25
N VAL A 89 -4.41 -3.56 2.04
CA VAL A 89 -3.01 -3.90 1.78
C VAL A 89 -2.33 -2.80 0.98
N ILE A 90 -1.16 -2.35 1.46
CA ILE A 90 -0.22 -1.50 0.73
C ILE A 90 0.79 -2.42 0.05
N PHE A 91 0.81 -2.40 -1.28
CA PHE A 91 1.67 -3.23 -2.12
C PHE A 91 2.67 -2.34 -2.86
N LEU A 92 3.89 -2.25 -2.35
CA LEU A 92 4.94 -1.34 -2.81
C LEU A 92 5.81 -2.04 -3.87
N GLU A 93 5.57 -1.77 -5.14
CA GLU A 93 6.40 -2.29 -6.24
C GLU A 93 7.64 -1.43 -6.40
N ASN A 94 8.81 -2.01 -6.67
CA ASN A 94 10.01 -1.19 -6.89
C ASN A 94 9.85 -0.37 -8.18
N GLU A 95 10.28 0.90 -8.16
CA GLU A 95 10.40 1.72 -9.38
C GLU A 95 11.47 1.22 -10.36
#